data_AF-A0A937TEU5-F1
#
_entry.id   AF-A0A937TEU5-F1
#
_cell.length_a   1.000
_cell.length_b   1.000
_cell.length_c   1.000
_cell.angle_alpha   90.00
_cell.angle_beta   90.00
_cell.angle_gamma   90.00
#
_symmetry.space_group_name_H-M   'P 1'
#
loop_
_entity.id
_entity.type
_entity.pdbx_description
1 polymer ?
#
loop_
_entity_poly.entity_id
_entity_poly.type
_entity_poly.pdbx_seq_one_letter_code
_entity_poly.pdbx_strand_id
1 'polypeptide(L)'
;PALPIRMALHAAQQRLEAAAHVQADLAADGWEIIEAEQDFEYDLGGLTVHGKIDRIDRHRDSGALRVVDYKTTDGSKKPTDSHLAAQRPDTPEFAQINVAGKAKRWTDLQLPLYAVLGVAPSETPPEPAYFNLPRAVTETALLPWPTFDAELAASAFECAEAIAEKIRAAVFWPPAERVDYDDFESLFHDGVEGWKEMES
;
A
#
# COMPACT_ATOMS: atom_id res chain seq x y z
N PRO A 1 34.76 -10.76 -6.82
CA PRO A 1 33.40 -11.20 -6.40
C PRO A 1 32.96 -12.49 -7.13
N ALA A 2 32.17 -13.33 -6.47
CA ALA A 2 31.57 -14.52 -7.07
C ALA A 2 30.62 -14.15 -8.23
N LEU A 3 30.38 -15.07 -9.17
CA LEU A 3 29.50 -14.84 -10.33
C LEU A 3 28.10 -14.33 -9.94
N PRO A 4 27.42 -14.88 -8.91
CA PRO A 4 26.10 -14.37 -8.48
C PRO A 4 26.12 -12.91 -8.05
N ILE A 5 27.19 -12.48 -7.34
CA ILE A 5 27.34 -11.09 -6.88
C ILE A 5 27.49 -10.15 -8.07
N ARG A 6 28.26 -10.54 -9.09
CA ARG A 6 28.42 -9.73 -10.31
C ARG A 6 27.11 -9.60 -11.09
N MET A 7 26.33 -10.68 -11.17
CA MET A 7 25.03 -10.66 -11.83
C MET A 7 24.03 -9.76 -11.08
N ALA A 8 23.98 -9.86 -9.75
CA ALA A 8 23.15 -9.01 -8.92
C ALA A 8 23.53 -7.52 -9.04
N LEU A 9 24.83 -7.22 -9.06
CA LEU A 9 25.33 -5.85 -9.25
C LEU A 9 24.91 -5.29 -10.61
N HIS A 10 25.08 -6.05 -11.68
CA HIS A 10 24.68 -5.62 -13.02
C HIS A 10 23.16 -5.38 -13.10
N ALA A 11 22.35 -6.28 -12.53
CA ALA A 11 20.90 -6.11 -12.49
C ALA A 11 20.45 -4.89 -11.67
N ALA A 12 21.16 -4.56 -10.58
CA ALA A 12 20.90 -3.33 -9.82
C ALA A 12 21.27 -2.08 -10.64
N GLN A 13 22.42 -2.07 -11.31
CA GLN A 13 22.85 -0.96 -12.16
C GLN A 13 21.85 -0.65 -13.27
N GLN A 14 21.38 -1.67 -13.98
CA GLN A 14 20.39 -1.50 -15.06
C GLN A 14 19.05 -0.93 -14.54
N ARG A 15 18.59 -1.37 -13.37
CA ARG A 15 17.35 -0.83 -12.76
C ARG A 15 17.51 0.61 -12.33
N LEU A 16 18.65 0.97 -11.73
CA LEU A 16 18.95 2.34 -11.34
C LEU A 16 19.07 3.26 -12.55
N GLU A 17 19.67 2.79 -13.64
CA GLU A 17 19.74 3.55 -14.90
C GLU A 17 18.35 3.81 -15.47
N ALA A 18 17.48 2.81 -15.53
CA ALA A 18 16.09 2.99 -15.96
C ALA A 18 15.31 3.94 -15.04
N ALA A 19 15.48 3.80 -13.72
CA ALA A 19 14.87 4.69 -12.74
C ALA A 19 15.33 6.14 -12.91
N ALA A 20 16.61 6.37 -13.23
CA ALA A 20 17.15 7.70 -13.46
C ALA A 20 16.51 8.38 -14.67
N HIS A 21 16.21 7.64 -15.74
CA HIS A 21 15.50 8.18 -16.90
C HIS A 21 14.07 8.60 -16.52
N VAL A 22 13.31 7.72 -15.87
CA VAL A 22 11.95 8.05 -15.39
C VAL A 22 11.99 9.24 -14.42
N GLN A 23 12.99 9.32 -13.55
CA GLN A 23 13.15 10.44 -12.64
C GLN A 23 13.44 11.76 -13.37
N ALA A 24 14.25 11.73 -14.42
CA ALA A 24 14.54 12.90 -15.25
C ALA A 24 13.27 13.39 -15.96
N ASP A 25 12.45 12.48 -16.47
CA ASP A 25 11.16 12.81 -17.09
C ASP A 25 10.21 13.44 -16.07
N LEU A 26 10.06 12.85 -14.88
CA LEU A 26 9.24 13.42 -13.79
C LEU A 26 9.72 14.82 -13.37
N ALA A 27 11.04 15.02 -13.29
CA ALA A 27 11.61 16.31 -12.97
C ALA A 27 11.36 17.35 -14.08
N ALA A 28 11.41 16.94 -15.35
CA ALA A 28 11.05 17.79 -16.48
C ALA A 28 9.56 18.16 -16.47
N ASP A 29 8.70 17.22 -16.04
CA ASP A 29 7.25 17.40 -15.92
C ASP A 29 6.82 18.26 -14.72
N GLY A 30 7.74 18.67 -13.84
CA GLY A 30 7.42 19.57 -12.72
C GLY A 30 7.54 18.97 -11.33
N TRP A 31 7.82 17.66 -11.20
CA TRP A 31 7.88 16.99 -9.90
C TRP A 31 9.24 17.14 -9.22
N GLU A 32 9.22 17.46 -7.93
CA GLU A 32 10.39 17.61 -7.10
C GLU A 32 10.29 16.74 -5.85
N ILE A 33 11.35 16.00 -5.56
CA ILE A 33 11.47 15.24 -4.33
C ILE A 33 11.68 16.23 -3.19
N ILE A 34 10.73 16.29 -2.26
CA ILE A 34 10.84 17.19 -1.11
C ILE A 34 11.29 16.46 0.16
N GLU A 35 10.94 15.18 0.29
CA GLU A 35 11.29 14.34 1.42
C GLU A 35 11.53 12.89 0.96
N ALA A 36 12.41 12.18 1.66
CA ALA A 36 12.66 10.76 1.45
C ALA A 36 12.89 10.07 2.79
N GLU A 37 12.44 8.82 2.91
CA GLU A 37 12.57 7.98 4.11
C GLU A 37 11.99 8.65 5.38
N GLN A 38 10.92 9.42 5.22
CA GLN A 38 10.31 10.22 6.27
C GLN A 38 9.54 9.33 7.25
N ASP A 39 9.93 9.36 8.52
CA ASP A 39 9.21 8.68 9.60
C ASP A 39 7.91 9.42 9.96
N PHE A 40 6.88 8.66 10.32
CA PHE A 40 5.68 9.18 10.96
C PHE A 40 5.22 8.27 12.09
N GLU A 41 4.54 8.88 13.06
CA GLU A 41 3.90 8.21 14.17
C GLU A 41 2.49 8.76 14.32
N TYR A 42 1.51 7.88 14.49
CA TYR A 42 0.11 8.26 14.64
C TYR A 42 -0.59 7.39 15.69
N ASP A 43 -1.36 8.00 16.57
CA ASP A 43 -2.25 7.27 17.50
C ASP A 43 -3.57 6.95 16.79
N LEU A 44 -3.75 5.68 16.44
CA LEU A 44 -4.96 5.18 15.79
C LEU A 44 -5.86 4.54 16.84
N GLY A 45 -6.61 5.36 17.55
CA GLY A 45 -7.54 4.91 18.58
C GLY A 45 -6.86 4.16 19.72
N GLY A 46 -5.71 4.66 20.21
CA GLY A 46 -4.91 4.03 21.26
C GLY A 46 -3.98 2.90 20.80
N LEU A 47 -3.88 2.66 19.48
CA LEU A 47 -2.84 1.83 18.88
C LEU A 47 -1.84 2.75 18.15
N THR A 48 -0.59 2.76 18.59
CA THR A 48 0.45 3.55 17.92
C THR A 48 0.86 2.86 16.62
N VAL A 49 0.69 3.57 15.50
CA VAL A 49 1.15 3.17 14.17
C VAL A 49 2.42 3.96 13.86
N HIS A 50 3.48 3.23 13.56
CA HIS A 50 4.72 3.80 13.03
C HIS A 50 4.88 3.39 11.57
N GLY A 51 5.31 4.32 10.73
CA GLY A 51 5.63 4.02 9.35
C GLY A 51 6.73 4.93 8.83
N LYS A 52 7.26 4.54 7.67
CA LYS A 52 8.27 5.29 6.95
C LYS A 52 7.82 5.42 5.51
N ILE A 53 7.65 6.66 5.06
CA ILE A 53 7.33 6.95 3.68
C ILE A 53 8.63 6.97 2.90
N ASP A 54 8.74 6.13 1.86
CA ASP A 54 9.92 6.07 1.01
C ASP A 54 10.24 7.44 0.40
N ARG A 55 9.20 8.14 -0.12
CA ARG A 55 9.37 9.40 -0.84
C ARG A 55 8.10 10.24 -0.91
N ILE A 56 8.27 11.55 -0.78
CA ILE A 56 7.22 12.55 -1.03
C ILE A 56 7.69 13.52 -2.11
N ASP A 57 6.86 13.68 -3.15
CA ASP A 57 7.07 14.63 -4.22
C ASP A 57 6.09 15.80 -4.15
N ARG A 58 6.52 16.95 -4.66
CA ARG A 58 5.69 18.14 -4.88
C ARG A 58 5.80 18.58 -6.33
N HIS A 59 4.67 18.86 -6.96
CA HIS A 59 4.64 19.50 -8.27
C HIS A 59 4.88 21.01 -8.13
N ARG A 60 5.86 21.56 -8.85
CA ARG A 60 6.27 22.98 -8.77
C ARG A 60 5.13 23.98 -8.96
N ASP A 61 4.34 23.78 -10.02
CA ASP A 61 3.34 24.78 -10.42
C ASP A 61 2.03 24.69 -9.62
N SER A 62 1.50 23.48 -9.43
CA SER A 62 0.23 23.26 -8.73
C SER A 62 0.38 23.12 -7.21
N GLY A 63 1.58 22.84 -6.71
CA GLY A 63 1.81 22.47 -5.31
C GLY A 63 1.27 21.08 -4.93
N ALA A 64 0.74 20.31 -5.88
CA ALA A 64 0.19 18.98 -5.64
C ALA A 64 1.24 18.07 -5.01
N LEU A 65 0.84 17.31 -3.98
CA LEU A 65 1.70 16.36 -3.30
C LEU A 65 1.45 14.95 -3.83
N ARG A 66 2.51 14.14 -3.85
CA ARG A 66 2.45 12.72 -4.18
C ARG A 66 3.27 11.93 -3.18
N VAL A 67 2.72 10.84 -2.67
CA VAL A 67 3.43 9.86 -1.86
C VAL A 67 3.84 8.71 -2.77
N VAL A 68 5.12 8.36 -2.77
CA VAL A 68 5.71 7.35 -3.65
C VAL A 68 6.29 6.22 -2.80
N ASP A 69 5.95 4.98 -3.17
CA ASP A 69 6.52 3.76 -2.60
C ASP A 69 7.25 2.95 -3.69
N TYR A 70 8.45 2.45 -3.41
CA TYR A 70 9.25 1.69 -4.36
C TYR A 70 8.91 0.20 -4.33
N LYS A 71 8.51 -0.35 -5.48
CA LYS A 71 8.21 -1.78 -5.62
C LYS A 71 9.20 -2.46 -6.57
N THR A 72 9.92 -3.46 -6.08
CA THR A 72 10.89 -4.25 -6.88
C THR A 72 10.34 -5.59 -7.37
N THR A 73 9.07 -5.90 -7.10
CA THR A 73 8.43 -7.13 -7.55
C THR A 73 8.30 -7.17 -9.07
N ASP A 74 8.37 -8.36 -9.65
CA ASP A 74 8.20 -8.54 -11.09
C ASP A 74 6.74 -8.28 -11.49
N GLY A 75 6.52 -7.26 -12.33
CA GLY A 75 5.23 -6.94 -12.94
C GLY A 75 4.73 -5.50 -12.70
N SER A 76 3.87 -5.03 -13.59
CA SER A 76 3.28 -3.68 -13.62
C SER A 76 2.02 -3.54 -12.75
N LYS A 77 2.01 -4.15 -11.55
CA LYS A 77 0.85 -4.04 -10.64
C LYS A 77 0.61 -2.57 -10.30
N LYS A 78 -0.62 -2.11 -10.55
CA LYS A 78 -1.06 -0.76 -10.20
C LYS A 78 -1.39 -0.70 -8.71
N PRO A 79 -1.24 0.47 -8.06
CA PRO A 79 -1.66 0.65 -6.67
C PRO A 79 -3.09 0.19 -6.43
N THR A 80 -4.03 0.59 -7.30
CA THR A 80 -5.45 0.23 -7.18
C THR A 80 -5.68 -1.29 -7.11
N ASP A 81 -4.98 -2.07 -7.92
CA ASP A 81 -5.15 -3.54 -7.98
C ASP A 81 -4.45 -4.25 -6.81
N SER A 82 -3.54 -3.56 -6.11
CA SER A 82 -2.79 -4.10 -4.97
C SER A 82 -3.50 -3.83 -3.64
N HIS A 83 -4.22 -2.71 -3.54
CA HIS A 83 -4.92 -2.29 -2.33
C HIS A 83 -6.41 -2.63 -2.32
N LEU A 84 -7.03 -2.79 -3.48
CA LEU A 84 -8.44 -3.12 -3.62
C LEU A 84 -8.65 -4.41 -4.41
N ALA A 85 -9.56 -5.24 -3.93
CA ALA A 85 -10.02 -6.41 -4.66
C ALA A 85 -11.54 -6.56 -4.58
N ALA A 86 -12.13 -7.47 -5.35
CA ALA A 86 -13.58 -7.67 -5.36
C ALA A 86 -14.10 -8.05 -3.97
N GLN A 87 -15.23 -7.52 -3.53
CA GLN A 87 -15.84 -7.93 -2.27
C GLN A 87 -16.14 -9.44 -2.29
N ARG A 88 -15.90 -10.11 -1.16
CA ARG A 88 -16.23 -11.52 -0.92
C ARG A 88 -17.37 -11.62 0.11
N PRO A 89 -18.12 -12.73 0.17
CA PRO A 89 -19.19 -12.91 1.16
C PRO A 89 -18.73 -12.74 2.61
N ASP A 90 -17.49 -13.13 2.91
CA ASP A 90 -16.84 -13.06 4.23
C ASP A 90 -16.13 -11.72 4.50
N THR A 91 -16.23 -10.74 3.60
CA THR A 91 -15.57 -9.44 3.79
C THR A 91 -16.20 -8.70 4.97
N PRO A 92 -15.44 -8.34 6.01
CA PRO A 92 -15.96 -7.55 7.12
C PRO A 92 -16.47 -6.18 6.68
N GLU A 93 -17.55 -5.69 7.29
CA GLU A 93 -18.19 -4.42 6.92
C GLU A 93 -17.21 -3.25 6.85
N PHE A 94 -16.31 -3.14 7.83
CA PHE A 94 -15.30 -2.07 7.88
C PHE A 94 -14.28 -2.09 6.73
N ALA A 95 -14.14 -3.22 6.03
CA ALA A 95 -13.25 -3.35 4.88
C ALA A 95 -13.98 -3.23 3.54
N GLN A 96 -15.32 -3.13 3.53
CA GLN A 96 -16.12 -3.01 2.32
C GLN A 96 -16.12 -1.58 1.79
N ILE A 97 -16.05 -1.43 0.47
CA ILE A 97 -16.06 -0.12 -0.17
C ILE A 97 -16.71 -0.18 -1.55
N ASN A 98 -17.37 0.89 -1.97
CA ASN A 98 -17.87 1.04 -3.33
C ASN A 98 -16.94 1.95 -4.14
N VAL A 99 -16.38 1.44 -5.23
CA VAL A 99 -15.54 2.23 -6.14
C VAL A 99 -16.16 2.22 -7.52
N ALA A 100 -16.61 3.38 -7.99
CA ALA A 100 -17.25 3.57 -9.29
C ALA A 100 -18.43 2.58 -9.54
N GLY A 101 -19.28 2.39 -8.53
CA GLY A 101 -20.45 1.51 -8.60
C GLY A 101 -20.14 0.01 -8.42
N LYS A 102 -18.89 -0.35 -8.10
CA LYS A 102 -18.46 -1.73 -7.90
C LYS A 102 -18.15 -1.98 -6.43
N ALA A 103 -18.76 -3.03 -5.88
CA ALA A 103 -18.45 -3.55 -4.56
C ALA A 103 -17.03 -4.13 -4.51
N LYS A 104 -16.19 -3.54 -3.66
CA LYS A 104 -14.77 -3.83 -3.47
C LYS A 104 -14.49 -4.00 -1.98
N ARG A 105 -13.26 -4.42 -1.67
CA ARG A 105 -12.74 -4.48 -0.32
C ARG A 105 -11.29 -4.00 -0.26
N TRP A 106 -10.91 -3.40 0.86
CA TRP A 106 -9.53 -3.15 1.21
C TRP A 106 -8.81 -4.47 1.48
N THR A 107 -7.64 -4.66 0.87
CA THR A 107 -6.75 -5.80 1.13
C THR A 107 -5.39 -5.39 1.68
N ASP A 108 -5.01 -4.14 1.46
CA ASP A 108 -3.77 -3.55 1.94
C ASP A 108 -4.02 -2.05 2.14
N LEU A 109 -3.66 -1.53 3.30
CA LEU A 109 -3.85 -0.13 3.69
C LEU A 109 -2.54 0.67 3.70
N GLN A 110 -1.39 0.08 3.36
CA GLN A 110 -0.07 0.72 3.46
C GLN A 110 -0.04 2.08 2.75
N LEU A 111 -0.21 2.09 1.43
CA LEU A 111 -0.06 3.30 0.63
C LEU A 111 -1.18 4.34 0.90
N PRO A 112 -2.47 3.95 1.05
CA PRO A 112 -3.51 4.87 1.50
C PRO A 112 -3.20 5.52 2.86
N LEU A 113 -2.70 4.76 3.85
CA LEU A 113 -2.36 5.32 5.16
C LEU A 113 -1.14 6.23 5.10
N TYR A 114 -0.18 6.00 4.20
CA TYR A 114 0.90 6.97 4.01
C TYR A 114 0.38 8.30 3.49
N ALA A 115 -0.57 8.29 2.56
CA ALA A 115 -1.20 9.51 2.05
C ALA A 115 -2.04 10.23 3.13
N VAL A 116 -2.72 9.49 4.01
CA VAL A 116 -3.61 10.06 5.03
C VAL A 116 -2.86 10.51 6.29
N LEU A 117 -1.88 9.73 6.75
CA LEU A 117 -1.24 9.91 8.07
C LEU A 117 0.16 10.50 8.00
N GLY A 118 0.92 10.17 6.96
CA GLY A 118 2.33 10.52 6.90
C GLY A 118 2.61 11.87 6.23
N VAL A 119 1.57 12.55 5.73
CA VAL A 119 1.66 13.90 5.19
C VAL A 119 0.72 14.82 5.97
N ALA A 120 1.14 16.07 6.18
CA ALA A 120 0.32 17.05 6.87
C ALA A 120 -1.06 17.20 6.20
N PRO A 121 -2.16 17.22 6.97
CA PRO A 121 -3.51 17.31 6.41
C PRO A 121 -3.69 18.51 5.48
N SER A 122 -4.26 18.25 4.31
CA SER A 122 -4.63 19.24 3.30
C SER A 122 -6.03 18.96 2.75
N GLU A 123 -6.65 19.97 2.12
CA GLU A 123 -7.99 19.81 1.51
C GLU A 123 -8.04 18.72 0.43
N THR A 124 -6.92 18.52 -0.27
CA THR A 124 -6.73 17.43 -1.24
C THR A 124 -5.68 16.47 -0.69
N PRO A 125 -5.97 15.16 -0.55
CA PRO A 125 -4.97 14.20 -0.10
C PRO A 125 -3.84 14.08 -1.14
N PRO A 126 -2.60 13.76 -0.72
CA PRO A 126 -1.52 13.45 -1.64
C PRO A 126 -1.89 12.30 -2.58
N GLU A 127 -1.49 12.39 -3.85
CA GLU A 127 -1.66 11.29 -4.80
C GLU A 127 -0.76 10.12 -4.40
N PRO A 128 -1.29 8.92 -4.12
CA PRO A 128 -0.44 7.78 -3.85
C PRO A 128 0.06 7.16 -5.17
N ALA A 129 1.31 6.74 -5.21
CA ALA A 129 1.93 6.17 -6.40
C ALA A 129 2.94 5.06 -6.07
N TYR A 130 3.09 4.12 -7.00
CA TYR A 130 4.22 3.18 -6.99
C TYR A 130 5.30 3.63 -7.95
N PHE A 131 6.56 3.52 -7.54
CA PHE A 131 7.70 3.53 -8.43
C PHE A 131 8.17 2.09 -8.64
N ASN A 132 7.79 1.50 -9.76
CA ASN A 132 8.13 0.12 -10.07
C ASN A 132 9.57 0.01 -10.59
N LEU A 133 10.35 -0.88 -10.00
CA LEU A 133 11.73 -1.23 -10.34
C LEU A 133 11.88 -2.73 -10.64
N PRO A 134 11.17 -3.27 -11.66
CA PRO A 134 11.13 -4.70 -11.95
C PRO A 134 12.43 -5.21 -12.58
N ARG A 135 12.58 -6.54 -12.73
CA ARG A 135 13.74 -7.12 -13.45
C ARG A 135 13.79 -6.70 -14.93
N ALA A 136 12.63 -6.63 -15.58
CA ALA A 136 12.51 -6.14 -16.95
C ALA A 136 12.48 -4.60 -16.93
N VAL A 137 13.63 -3.97 -17.18
CA VAL A 137 13.78 -2.50 -17.06
C VAL A 137 12.80 -1.68 -17.91
N THR A 138 12.25 -2.25 -18.98
CA THR A 138 11.21 -1.63 -19.82
C THR A 138 9.90 -1.35 -19.10
N GLU A 139 9.66 -1.99 -17.96
CA GLU A 139 8.47 -1.79 -17.12
C GLU A 139 8.75 -0.84 -15.95
N THR A 140 9.93 -0.21 -15.91
CA THR A 140 10.27 0.82 -14.92
C THR A 140 9.39 2.03 -15.16
N ALA A 141 8.54 2.37 -14.20
CA ALA A 141 7.59 3.46 -14.33
C ALA A 141 7.09 3.92 -12.96
N LEU A 142 6.69 5.19 -12.90
CA LEU A 142 5.86 5.70 -11.83
C LEU A 142 4.38 5.50 -12.20
N LEU A 143 3.66 4.76 -11.37
CA LEU A 143 2.25 4.43 -11.54
C LEU A 143 1.43 5.13 -10.45
N PRO A 144 0.84 6.30 -10.74
CA PRO A 144 -0.05 6.98 -9.80
C PRO A 144 -1.37 6.23 -9.63
N TRP A 145 -2.07 6.53 -8.54
CA TRP A 145 -3.46 6.14 -8.30
C TRP A 145 -4.40 7.33 -8.55
N PRO A 146 -4.73 7.63 -9.82
CA PRO A 146 -5.42 8.88 -10.19
C PRO A 146 -6.86 8.99 -9.66
N THR A 147 -7.47 7.86 -9.28
CA THR A 147 -8.82 7.84 -8.72
C THR A 147 -8.82 7.87 -7.19
N PHE A 148 -7.67 8.09 -6.55
CA PHE A 148 -7.58 8.22 -5.10
C PHE A 148 -8.05 9.62 -4.68
N ASP A 149 -9.18 9.68 -3.98
CA ASP A 149 -9.84 10.91 -3.55
C ASP A 149 -10.04 10.94 -2.04
N ALA A 150 -10.67 12.01 -1.55
CA ALA A 150 -10.96 12.18 -0.13
C ALA A 150 -11.89 11.10 0.44
N GLU A 151 -12.80 10.52 -0.38
CA GLU A 151 -13.70 9.46 0.05
C GLU A 151 -12.94 8.14 0.25
N LEU A 152 -12.06 7.78 -0.69
CA LEU A 152 -11.16 6.63 -0.55
C LEU A 152 -10.20 6.79 0.62
N ALA A 153 -9.65 8.00 0.81
CA ALA A 153 -8.78 8.32 1.92
C ALA A 153 -9.49 8.15 3.27
N ALA A 154 -10.70 8.70 3.41
CA ALA A 154 -11.52 8.55 4.62
C ALA A 154 -11.88 7.08 4.86
N SER A 155 -12.31 6.33 3.84
CA SER A 155 -12.65 4.91 3.99
C SER A 155 -11.43 4.05 4.39
N ALA A 156 -10.24 4.35 3.86
CA ALA A 156 -9.02 3.66 4.28
C ALA A 156 -8.69 3.92 5.75
N PHE A 157 -8.89 5.15 6.22
CA PHE A 157 -8.71 5.52 7.63
C PHE A 157 -9.73 4.83 8.54
N GLU A 158 -11.02 4.86 8.19
CA GLU A 158 -12.10 4.17 8.93
C GLU A 158 -11.85 2.66 9.02
N CYS A 159 -11.41 2.04 7.93
CA CYS A 159 -11.01 0.64 7.90
C CYS A 159 -9.87 0.37 8.90
N ALA A 160 -8.85 1.23 8.92
CA ALA A 160 -7.74 1.11 9.85
C ALA A 160 -8.17 1.30 11.31
N GLU A 161 -9.01 2.29 11.62
CA GLU A 161 -9.55 2.50 12.97
C GLU A 161 -10.34 1.29 13.47
N ALA A 162 -11.21 0.72 12.63
CA ALA A 162 -11.99 -0.46 12.99
C ALA A 162 -11.09 -1.70 13.24
N ILE A 163 -10.01 -1.85 12.47
CA ILE A 163 -9.00 -2.89 12.71
C ILE A 163 -8.30 -2.65 14.05
N ALA A 164 -7.88 -1.41 14.34
CA ALA A 164 -7.22 -1.06 15.58
C ALA A 164 -8.11 -1.30 16.81
N GLU A 165 -9.41 -0.95 16.72
CA GLU A 165 -10.39 -1.21 17.77
C GLU A 165 -10.51 -2.71 18.05
N LYS A 166 -10.64 -3.54 17.01
CA LYS A 166 -10.73 -4.99 17.14
C LYS A 166 -9.48 -5.61 17.76
N ILE A 167 -8.29 -5.19 17.32
CA ILE A 167 -7.03 -5.64 17.90
C ILE A 167 -6.97 -5.30 19.39
N ARG A 168 -7.33 -4.07 19.76
CA ARG A 168 -7.35 -3.64 21.17
C ARG A 168 -8.36 -4.38 22.02
N ALA A 169 -9.50 -4.74 21.44
CA ALA A 169 -10.53 -5.55 22.09
C ALA A 169 -10.21 -7.06 22.10
N ALA A 170 -9.05 -7.46 21.54
CA ALA A 170 -8.65 -8.86 21.33
C ALA A 170 -9.68 -9.67 20.53
N VAL A 171 -10.41 -9.01 19.63
CA VAL A 171 -11.42 -9.62 18.75
C VAL A 171 -10.76 -10.01 17.43
N PHE A 172 -10.33 -11.26 17.35
CA PHE A 172 -9.73 -11.85 16.14
C PHE A 172 -10.67 -12.79 15.39
N TRP A 173 -11.84 -13.10 15.98
CA TRP A 173 -12.83 -14.01 15.43
C TRP A 173 -14.02 -13.27 14.78
N PRO A 174 -14.61 -13.79 13.69
CA PRO A 174 -14.10 -14.89 12.88
C PRO A 174 -12.92 -14.46 12.00
N PRO A 175 -11.90 -15.31 11.81
CA PRO A 175 -10.89 -15.09 10.79
C PRO A 175 -11.53 -15.17 9.40
N ALA A 176 -10.84 -14.61 8.41
CA ALA A 176 -11.24 -14.78 7.01
C ALA A 176 -11.21 -16.26 6.63
N GLU A 177 -12.15 -16.70 5.79
CA GLU A 177 -12.21 -18.11 5.37
C GLU A 177 -11.02 -18.48 4.47
N ARG A 178 -10.42 -17.48 3.82
CA ARG A 178 -9.28 -17.62 2.93
C ARG A 178 -8.25 -16.53 3.18
N VAL A 179 -7.10 -16.94 3.69
CA VAL A 179 -5.92 -16.11 3.86
C VAL A 179 -4.91 -16.52 2.78
N ASP A 180 -4.55 -15.57 1.91
CA ASP A 180 -3.50 -15.81 0.93
C ASP A 180 -2.14 -15.78 1.66
N TYR A 181 -1.27 -16.77 1.41
CA TYR A 181 0.05 -16.89 2.06
C TYR A 181 -0.01 -17.07 3.59
N ASP A 182 -0.86 -17.99 4.07
CA ASP A 182 -0.96 -18.31 5.49
C ASP A 182 0.16 -19.27 5.95
N ASP A 183 1.23 -18.70 6.51
CA ASP A 183 2.34 -19.47 7.11
C ASP A 183 1.88 -20.37 8.28
N PHE A 184 0.69 -20.12 8.84
CA PHE A 184 0.08 -20.85 9.94
C PHE A 184 -1.07 -21.76 9.51
N GLU A 185 -1.33 -21.94 8.20
CA GLU A 185 -2.39 -22.83 7.68
C GLU A 185 -2.29 -24.23 8.31
N SER A 186 -1.06 -24.71 8.50
CA SER A 186 -0.75 -26.00 9.12
C SER A 186 -1.18 -26.11 10.60
N LEU A 187 -1.42 -25.01 11.31
CA LEU A 187 -1.88 -25.01 12.69
C LEU A 187 -3.41 -25.15 12.81
N PHE A 188 -4.16 -24.91 11.72
CA PHE A 188 -5.63 -24.90 11.72
C PHE A 188 -6.20 -26.08 10.92
N HIS A 189 -6.06 -27.29 11.46
CA HIS A 189 -6.38 -28.55 10.77
C HIS A 189 -7.84 -28.72 10.32
N ASP A 190 -8.81 -28.16 11.06
CA ASP A 190 -10.24 -28.31 10.78
C ASP A 190 -10.90 -27.05 10.16
N GLY A 191 -10.08 -26.08 9.73
CA GLY A 191 -10.56 -24.79 9.20
C GLY A 191 -11.36 -23.97 10.22
N VAL A 192 -11.90 -22.82 9.79
CA VAL A 192 -12.61 -21.89 10.69
C VAL A 192 -13.83 -22.52 11.36
N GLU A 193 -14.52 -23.46 10.70
CA GLU A 193 -15.71 -24.13 11.23
C GLU A 193 -15.40 -25.10 12.40
N GLY A 194 -14.30 -25.87 12.34
CA GLY A 194 -13.96 -26.81 13.40
C GLY A 194 -13.59 -26.15 14.74
N TRP A 195 -13.14 -24.89 14.70
CA TRP A 195 -12.76 -24.15 15.90
C TRP A 195 -13.92 -23.37 16.54
N LYS A 196 -15.01 -23.08 15.80
CA LYS A 196 -16.24 -22.49 16.39
C LYS A 196 -16.84 -23.36 17.49
N GLU A 197 -16.68 -24.68 17.38
CA GLU A 197 -17.21 -25.65 18.37
C GLU A 197 -16.37 -25.74 19.65
N MET A 198 -15.14 -25.19 19.67
CA MET A 198 -14.25 -25.25 20.84
C MET A 198 -14.35 -24.03 21.76
N GLU A 199 -14.91 -22.90 21.30
CA GLU A 199 -15.11 -21.67 22.10
C GLU A 199 -16.54 -21.51 22.65
N SER A 200 -17.47 -22.40 22.30
CA SER A 200 -18.85 -22.44 22.84
C SER A 200 -18.96 -23.26 24.12
#